data_AF-A0A2E5FEB9-F1
#
_entry.id   AF-A0A2E5FEB9-F1
#
_cell.length_a   1.000
_cell.length_b   1.000
_cell.length_c   1.000
_cell.angle_alpha   90.00
_cell.angle_beta   90.00
_cell.angle_gamma   90.00
#
_symmetry.space_group_name_H-M   'P 1'
#
loop_
_entity.id
_entity.type
_entity.pdbx_description
1 polymer ?
#
loop_
_entity_poly.entity_id
_entity_poly.type
_entity_poly.pdbx_seq_one_letter_code
_entity_poly.pdbx_strand_id
1 'polypeptide(L)'
;MSNDSRQLDSIIADTNKLIELAEEGHWENVIELEKKRAVAIGALFETQPNIETPQLAEGIQYIIDKNNLLAKYSHSQRDSLRMEMSKAAHAHKAINTYLQIT
;
A
#
# COMPACT_ATOMS: atom_id res chain seq x y z
N MET A 1 -19.47 12.76 -18.24
CA MET A 1 -18.47 11.77 -17.78
C MET A 1 -19.08 10.39 -17.88
N SER A 2 -18.37 9.43 -18.46
CA SER A 2 -18.81 8.02 -18.51
C SER A 2 -18.79 7.39 -17.11
N ASN A 3 -19.44 6.25 -16.94
CA ASN A 3 -19.36 5.50 -15.69
C ASN A 3 -17.91 5.07 -15.40
N ASP A 4 -17.24 4.58 -16.44
CA ASP A 4 -15.85 4.11 -16.38
C ASP A 4 -14.89 5.24 -16.03
N SER A 5 -15.10 6.46 -16.55
CA SER A 5 -14.30 7.64 -16.15
C SER A 5 -14.44 7.93 -14.66
N ARG A 6 -15.65 7.85 -14.09
CA ARG A 6 -15.86 8.05 -12.64
C ARG A 6 -15.23 6.93 -11.82
N GLN A 7 -15.23 5.71 -12.33
CA GLN A 7 -14.58 4.57 -11.71
C GLN A 7 -13.05 4.74 -11.70
N LEU A 8 -12.46 5.22 -12.80
CA LEU A 8 -11.04 5.57 -12.86
C LEU A 8 -10.69 6.66 -11.83
N ASP A 9 -11.51 7.72 -11.72
CA ASP A 9 -11.31 8.78 -10.73
C ASP A 9 -11.38 8.24 -9.29
N SER A 10 -12.31 7.31 -9.01
CA SER A 10 -12.41 6.64 -7.71
C SER A 10 -11.17 5.80 -7.40
N ILE A 11 -10.64 5.07 -8.39
CA ILE A 11 -9.41 4.28 -8.23
C ILE A 11 -8.20 5.19 -7.95
N ILE A 12 -8.14 6.35 -8.60
CA ILE A 12 -7.10 7.36 -8.35
C ILE A 12 -7.24 7.91 -6.92
N ALA A 13 -8.46 8.20 -6.46
CA ALA A 13 -8.71 8.64 -5.09
C ALA A 13 -8.28 7.58 -4.06
N ASP A 14 -8.64 6.32 -4.26
CA ASP A 14 -8.20 5.21 -3.41
C ASP A 14 -6.68 5.06 -3.42
N THR A 15 -6.04 5.27 -4.57
CA THR A 15 -4.57 5.24 -4.70
C THR A 15 -3.90 6.32 -3.86
N ASN A 16 -4.44 7.54 -3.87
CA ASN A 16 -3.93 8.62 -3.01
C ASN A 16 -4.15 8.29 -1.54
N LYS A 17 -5.31 7.71 -1.20
CA LYS A 17 -5.58 7.34 0.19
C LYS A 17 -4.66 6.23 0.70
N LEU A 18 -4.28 5.28 -0.15
CA LEU A 18 -3.28 4.27 0.19
C LEU A 18 -1.92 4.87 0.54
N ILE A 19 -1.50 5.91 -0.18
CA ILE A 19 -0.26 6.65 0.11
C ILE A 19 -0.35 7.32 1.48
N GLU A 20 -1.43 8.07 1.75
CA GLU A 20 -1.64 8.72 3.05
C GLU A 20 -1.61 7.71 4.21
N LEU A 21 -2.35 6.60 4.08
CA LEU A 21 -2.40 5.56 5.11
C LEU A 21 -1.04 4.90 5.34
N ALA A 22 -0.23 4.73 4.29
CA ALA A 22 1.12 4.19 4.41
C ALA A 22 2.09 5.17 5.08
N GLU A 23 1.97 6.47 4.79
CA GLU A 23 2.76 7.52 5.46
C GLU A 23 2.42 7.63 6.96
N GLU A 24 1.14 7.45 7.30
CA GLU A 24 0.65 7.45 8.69
C GLU A 24 0.89 6.10 9.42
N GLY A 25 1.35 5.07 8.71
CA GLY A 25 1.62 3.74 9.26
C GLY A 25 0.38 2.89 9.55
N HIS A 26 -0.77 3.24 8.98
CA HIS A 26 -2.04 2.51 9.13
C HIS A 26 -2.12 1.28 8.21
N TRP A 27 -1.19 0.34 8.37
CA TRP A 27 -0.99 -0.79 7.45
C TRP A 27 -2.17 -1.75 7.33
N GLU A 28 -2.97 -1.95 8.38
CA GLU A 28 -4.20 -2.75 8.28
C GLU A 28 -5.20 -2.11 7.31
N ASN A 29 -5.38 -0.78 7.41
CA ASN A 29 -6.25 -0.02 6.52
C ASN A 29 -5.71 0.00 5.09
N VAL A 30 -4.39 0.05 4.90
CA VAL A 30 -3.75 -0.07 3.59
C VAL A 30 -4.15 -1.40 2.92
N ILE A 31 -4.06 -2.51 3.66
CA ILE A 31 -4.39 -3.85 3.14
C ILE A 31 -5.87 -3.94 2.75
N GLU A 32 -6.78 -3.45 3.59
CA GLU A 32 -8.22 -3.53 3.32
C GLU A 32 -8.64 -2.63 2.16
N LEU A 33 -8.07 -1.43 2.05
CA LEU A 33 -8.34 -0.55 0.91
C LEU A 33 -7.77 -1.10 -0.39
N GLU A 34 -6.57 -1.72 -0.34
CA GLU A 34 -5.96 -2.30 -1.54
C GLU A 34 -6.79 -3.44 -2.13
N LYS A 35 -7.36 -4.30 -1.28
CA LYS A 35 -8.28 -5.37 -1.73
C LYS A 35 -9.47 -4.80 -2.50
N LYS A 36 -10.07 -3.72 -1.98
CA LYS A 36 -11.21 -3.05 -2.63
C LYS A 36 -10.80 -2.41 -3.96
N ARG A 37 -9.67 -1.69 -3.96
CA ARG A 37 -9.13 -1.04 -5.17
C ARG A 37 -8.80 -2.06 -6.26
N ALA A 38 -8.21 -3.21 -5.90
CA ALA A 38 -7.89 -4.28 -6.85
C ALA A 38 -9.14 -4.83 -7.55
N VAL A 39 -10.25 -5.01 -6.82
CA VAL A 39 -11.54 -5.40 -7.40
C VAL A 39 -12.06 -4.32 -8.35
N ALA A 40 -11.98 -3.04 -7.97
CA ALA A 40 -12.43 -1.93 -8.80
C ALA A 40 -11.61 -1.80 -10.10
N ILE A 41 -10.29 -2.02 -10.04
CA ILE A 41 -9.41 -2.09 -11.22
C ILE A 41 -9.82 -3.26 -12.11
N GLY A 42 -10.00 -4.45 -11.52
CA GLY A 42 -10.45 -5.63 -12.26
C GLY A 42 -11.75 -5.36 -13.03
N ALA A 43 -12.75 -4.82 -12.35
CA ALA A 43 -14.05 -4.47 -12.93
C ALA A 43 -13.95 -3.44 -14.06
N LEU A 44 -13.05 -2.45 -13.94
CA LEU A 44 -12.86 -1.43 -14.99
C LEU A 44 -12.39 -2.05 -16.31
N PHE A 45 -11.56 -3.10 -16.24
CA PHE A 45 -10.96 -3.77 -17.39
C PHE A 45 -11.62 -5.11 -17.76
N GLU A 46 -12.77 -5.46 -17.16
CA GLU A 46 -13.55 -6.64 -17.58
C GLU A 46 -14.01 -6.55 -19.04
N THR A 47 -14.29 -5.33 -19.49
CA THR A 47 -14.54 -4.98 -20.89
C THR A 47 -13.66 -3.79 -21.28
N GLN A 48 -13.59 -3.47 -22.57
CA GLN A 48 -12.88 -2.27 -23.02
C GLN A 48 -13.50 -1.03 -22.33
N PRO A 49 -12.73 -0.28 -21.52
CA PRO A 49 -13.26 0.89 -20.83
C PRO A 49 -13.70 1.96 -21.84
N ASN A 50 -14.87 2.54 -21.61
CA ASN A 50 -15.39 3.69 -22.34
C ASN A 50 -14.79 4.99 -21.79
N ILE A 51 -13.49 5.18 -22.04
CA ILE A 51 -12.68 6.33 -21.62
C ILE A 51 -11.79 6.73 -22.80
N GLU A 52 -11.60 8.04 -23.00
CA GLU A 52 -10.64 8.58 -23.97
C GLU A 52 -9.24 7.99 -23.71
N THR A 53 -8.59 7.46 -24.76
CA THR A 53 -7.29 6.78 -24.64
C THR A 53 -6.22 7.61 -23.90
N PRO A 54 -6.04 8.91 -24.16
CA PRO A 54 -5.07 9.71 -23.42
C PRO A 54 -5.37 9.80 -21.92
N GLN A 55 -6.64 10.01 -21.56
CA GLN A 55 -7.08 10.09 -20.16
C GLN A 55 -6.86 8.76 -19.43
N LEU A 56 -7.19 7.64 -20.08
CA LEU A 56 -6.96 6.31 -19.52
C LEU A 56 -5.47 6.04 -19.33
N ALA A 57 -4.63 6.38 -20.31
CA ALA A 57 -3.18 6.19 -20.24
C ALA A 57 -2.54 7.01 -19.10
N GLU A 58 -2.91 8.29 -18.97
CA GLU A 58 -2.44 9.16 -17.89
C GLU A 58 -2.85 8.61 -16.52
N GLY A 59 -4.11 8.18 -16.37
CA GLY A 59 -4.61 7.59 -15.13
C GLY A 59 -3.87 6.30 -14.74
N ILE A 60 -3.64 5.40 -15.70
CA ILE A 60 -2.87 4.16 -15.47
C ILE A 60 -1.44 4.48 -15.05
N GLN A 61 -0.76 5.39 -15.76
CA GLN A 61 0.61 5.76 -15.43
C GLN A 61 0.71 6.35 -14.02
N TYR A 62 -0.23 7.22 -13.65
CA TYR A 62 -0.32 7.78 -12.30
C TYR A 62 -0.44 6.67 -11.23
N ILE A 63 -1.33 5.71 -11.45
CA ILE A 63 -1.52 4.58 -10.52
C ILE A 63 -0.24 3.74 -10.39
N ILE A 64 0.45 3.47 -11.50
CA ILE A 64 1.72 2.72 -11.49
C ILE A 64 2.79 3.47 -10.68
N ASP A 65 2.94 4.78 -10.90
CA ASP A 65 3.94 5.59 -10.21
C ASP A 65 3.69 5.63 -8.69
N LYS A 66 2.43 5.75 -8.27
CA LYS A 66 2.04 5.70 -6.87
C LYS A 66 2.21 4.31 -6.25
N ASN A 67 1.93 3.25 -6.99
CA ASN A 67 2.20 1.89 -6.51
C ASN A 67 3.69 1.64 -6.28
N ASN A 68 4.56 2.18 -7.14
CA ASN A 68 6.00 2.13 -6.94
C ASN A 68 6.43 2.90 -5.67
N LEU A 69 5.78 4.02 -5.36
CA LEU A 69 6.00 4.75 -4.10
C LEU A 69 5.52 3.95 -2.88
N LEU A 70 4.32 3.39 -2.94
CA LEU A 70 3.75 2.56 -1.87
C LEU A 70 4.64 1.36 -1.55
N ALA A 71 5.21 0.72 -2.59
CA ALA A 71 6.17 -0.36 -2.42
C ALA A 71 7.42 0.09 -1.63
N LYS A 72 7.94 1.30 -1.87
CA LYS A 72 9.08 1.85 -1.11
C LYS A 72 8.73 2.04 0.36
N TYR A 73 7.55 2.56 0.67
CA TYR A 73 7.08 2.69 2.06
C TYR A 73 6.95 1.33 2.75
N SER A 74 6.39 0.34 2.06
CA SER A 74 6.28 -1.03 2.60
C SER A 74 7.65 -1.65 2.91
N HIS A 75 8.63 -1.49 2.02
CA HIS A 75 9.99 -1.96 2.24
C HIS A 75 10.65 -1.26 3.45
N SER A 76 10.53 0.06 3.52
CA SER A 76 11.07 0.85 4.63
C SER A 76 10.47 0.41 5.97
N GLN A 77 9.15 0.19 6.03
CA GLN A 77 8.50 -0.25 7.26
C GLN A 77 8.97 -1.64 7.69
N ARG A 78 9.05 -2.58 6.74
CA ARG A 78 9.52 -3.94 7.01
C ARG A 78 10.94 -3.93 7.59
N ASP A 79 11.82 -3.09 7.05
CA ASP A 79 13.20 -3.00 7.51
C ASP A 79 13.27 -2.38 8.93
N SER A 80 12.44 -1.38 9.23
CA SER A 80 12.27 -0.83 10.58
C SER A 80 11.80 -1.89 11.60
N LEU A 81 10.74 -2.64 11.27
CA LEU A 81 10.24 -3.72 12.12
C LEU A 81 11.30 -4.79 12.37
N ARG A 82 12.08 -5.15 11.35
CA ARG A 82 13.18 -6.11 11.48
C ARG A 82 14.24 -5.62 12.48
N MET A 83 14.58 -4.33 12.45
CA MET A 83 15.51 -3.73 13.40
C MET A 83 14.96 -3.76 14.84
N GLU A 84 13.68 -3.43 15.02
CA GLU A 84 13.03 -3.47 16.34
C GLU A 84 12.98 -4.88 16.92
N MET A 85 12.60 -5.87 16.11
CA MET A 85 12.60 -7.28 16.52
C MET A 85 13.99 -7.76 16.92
N SER A 86 15.04 -7.36 16.19
CA SER A 86 16.42 -7.69 16.53
C SER A 86 16.81 -7.11 17.90
N LYS A 87 16.49 -5.83 18.16
CA LYS A 87 16.72 -5.19 19.47
C LYS A 87 15.97 -5.90 20.60
N ALA A 88 14.70 -6.24 20.39
CA ALA A 88 13.90 -6.96 21.37
C ALA A 88 14.48 -8.36 21.68
N ALA A 89 14.95 -9.09 20.66
CA ALA A 89 15.60 -10.38 20.85
C ALA A 89 16.89 -10.26 21.66
N HIS A 90 17.71 -9.25 21.39
CA HIS A 90 18.92 -8.97 22.17
C HIS A 90 18.58 -8.61 23.63
N ALA A 91 17.55 -7.80 23.88
CA ALA A 91 17.10 -7.47 25.22
C ALA A 91 16.62 -8.71 25.99
N HIS A 92 15.80 -9.56 25.37
CA HIS A 92 15.37 -10.83 25.97
C HIS A 92 16.56 -11.74 26.31
N LYS A 93 17.56 -11.83 25.44
CA LYS A 93 18.78 -12.61 25.71
C LYS A 93 19.55 -12.07 26.91
N ALA A 94 19.67 -10.74 27.04
CA ALA A 94 20.34 -10.11 28.17
C ALA A 94 19.61 -10.37 29.49
N ILE A 95 18.28 -10.24 29.49
CA ILE A 95 17.42 -10.52 30.67
C ILE A 95 17.57 -11.98 31.10
N ASN A 96 17.45 -12.92 30.16
CA ASN A 96 17.57 -14.35 30.48
C ASN A 96 18.95 -14.71 31.02
N THR A 97 20.02 -14.12 30.47
CA THR A 97 21.37 -14.30 31.00
C THR A 97 21.49 -13.80 32.43
N TYR A 98 20.91 -12.64 32.74
CA TYR A 98 20.93 -12.08 34.10
C TYR A 98 20.20 -12.98 35.11
N LEU A 99 18.99 -13.43 34.76
CA LEU A 99 18.17 -14.31 35.61
C LEU A 99 18.78 -15.70 35.83
N GLN A 100 19.68 -16.16 34.97
CA GLN A 100 20.38 -17.44 35.12
C GLN A 100 21.63 -17.37 36.01
N ILE A 101 22.15 -16.16 36.30
CA ILE A 101 23.37 -15.94 37.09
C ILE A 101 23.04 -15.67 38.58
N THR A 102 21.79 -15.32 38.89
CA THR A 102 21.22 -15.20 40.24
C THR A 102 20.51 -16.47 40.67
#